data_AF-A0A972Y7A0-F1
#
_entry.id   AF-A0A972Y7A0-F1
#
_cell.length_a   1.000
_cell.length_b   1.000
_cell.length_c   1.000
_cell.angle_alpha   90.00
_cell.angle_beta   90.00
_cell.angle_gamma   90.00
#
_symmetry.space_group_name_H-M   'P 1'
#
loop_
_entity.id
_entity.type
_entity.pdbx_description
1 polymer ?
#
loop_
_entity_poly.entity_id
_entity_poly.type
_entity_poly.pdbx_seq_one_letter_code
_entity_poly.pdbx_strand_id
1 'polypeptide(L)'
;MDNFSPEERKSLKEPKYFYEVTFDKPGGLVMPLIVQYEYEDGSKETIKYPVQVWRKNDSEVRKVIASDKEIKKIIVDPNLETADIDTSNNSWPKRKGLSKFNKKKDQLKD
;
A
#
# COMPACT_ATOMS: atom_id res chain seq x y z
N MET A 1 -10.54 -13.56 26.86
CA MET A 1 -9.35 -14.36 27.19
C MET A 1 -8.18 -13.40 27.07
N ASP A 2 -7.82 -12.73 28.15
CA ASP A 2 -6.67 -11.81 28.16
C ASP A 2 -5.48 -12.56 28.77
N ASN A 3 -4.62 -13.11 27.91
CA ASN A 3 -3.49 -13.97 28.29
C ASN A 3 -2.21 -13.20 28.63
N PHE A 4 -2.26 -11.88 28.83
CA PHE A 4 -1.07 -11.08 29.15
C PHE A 4 -1.06 -10.63 30.61
N SER A 5 0.08 -10.84 31.27
CA SER A 5 0.37 -10.33 32.60
C SER A 5 0.37 -8.79 32.61
N PRO A 6 0.14 -8.14 33.78
CA PRO A 6 0.17 -6.67 33.88
C PRO A 6 1.50 -6.05 33.41
N GLU A 7 2.61 -6.79 33.55
CA GLU A 7 3.93 -6.33 33.12
C GLU A 7 4.13 -6.48 31.61
N GLU A 8 3.61 -7.56 31.02
CA GLU A 8 3.62 -7.78 29.56
C GLU A 8 2.74 -6.75 28.84
N ARG A 9 1.64 -6.31 29.46
CA ARG A 9 0.80 -5.23 28.91
C ARG A 9 1.54 -3.89 28.84
N LYS A 10 2.45 -3.61 29.77
CA LYS A 10 3.27 -2.38 29.74
C LYS A 10 4.40 -2.42 28.72
N SER A 11 4.83 -3.61 28.29
CA SER A 11 5.89 -3.78 27.29
C SER A 11 5.38 -3.96 25.86
N LEU A 12 4.07 -4.20 25.68
CA LEU A 12 3.43 -4.18 24.38
C LEU A 12 3.58 -2.80 23.74
N LYS A 13 4.24 -2.76 22.59
CA LYS A 13 4.28 -1.55 21.76
C LYS A 13 2.87 -1.27 21.25
N GLU A 14 2.27 -0.20 21.78
CA GLU A 14 1.00 0.31 21.26
C GLU A 14 1.27 1.04 19.93
N PRO A 15 0.72 0.55 18.81
CA PRO A 15 0.88 1.21 17.53
C PRO A 15 0.25 2.60 17.58
N LYS A 16 0.98 3.61 17.10
CA LYS A 16 0.51 5.00 17.09
C LYS A 16 -0.50 5.29 15.98
N TYR A 17 -0.43 4.54 14.88
CA TYR A 17 -1.24 4.75 13.70
C TYR A 17 -1.90 3.45 13.24
N PHE A 18 -3.16 3.55 12.84
CA PHE A 18 -3.93 2.47 12.24
C PHE A 18 -4.48 2.92 10.89
N TYR A 19 -4.24 2.11 9.86
CA TYR A 19 -4.72 2.36 8.50
C TYR A 19 -5.55 1.17 8.04
N GLU A 20 -6.72 1.43 7.46
CA GLU A 20 -7.44 0.45 6.68
C GLU A 20 -7.16 0.72 5.19
N VAL A 21 -6.51 -0.23 4.53
CA VAL A 21 -6.14 -0.13 3.12
C VAL A 21 -6.90 -1.20 2.35
N THR A 22 -7.59 -0.78 1.30
CA THR A 22 -8.25 -1.68 0.35
C THR A 22 -7.40 -1.76 -0.90
N PHE A 23 -7.07 -2.98 -1.31
CA PHE A 23 -6.35 -3.26 -2.55
C PHE A 23 -7.31 -3.92 -3.52
N ASP A 24 -7.52 -3.27 -4.66
CA ASP A 24 -8.31 -3.79 -5.77
C ASP A 24 -7.41 -4.59 -6.72
N LYS A 25 -7.92 -5.73 -7.21
CA LYS A 25 -7.29 -6.52 -8.26
C LYS A 25 -8.17 -6.52 -9.50
N PRO A 26 -8.12 -5.45 -10.31
CA PRO A 26 -8.81 -5.45 -11.60
C PRO A 26 -8.22 -6.54 -12.49
N GLY A 27 -9.04 -7.51 -12.88
CA GLY A 27 -8.64 -8.64 -13.73
C GLY A 27 -8.75 -10.01 -13.06
N GLY A 28 -8.64 -11.06 -13.87
CA GLY A 28 -8.92 -12.44 -13.45
C GLY A 28 -7.73 -13.26 -12.96
N LEU A 29 -6.49 -12.81 -13.22
CA LEU A 29 -5.31 -13.59 -12.85
C LEU A 29 -4.98 -13.40 -11.36
N VAL A 30 -4.84 -14.51 -10.63
CA VAL A 30 -4.51 -14.48 -9.20
C VAL A 30 -3.00 -14.28 -9.05
N MET A 31 -2.58 -13.18 -8.43
CA MET A 31 -1.16 -12.84 -8.22
C MET A 31 -0.88 -12.51 -6.74
N PRO A 32 0.36 -12.69 -6.27
CA PRO A 32 0.78 -12.19 -4.97
C PRO A 32 0.63 -10.66 -4.92
N LEU A 33 0.24 -10.13 -3.77
CA LEU A 33 0.14 -8.69 -3.57
C LEU A 33 1.42 -8.19 -2.89
N ILE A 34 2.27 -7.52 -3.65
CA ILE A 34 3.54 -6.93 -3.17
C ILE A 34 3.28 -5.45 -2.90
N VAL A 35 3.52 -5.00 -1.66
CA VAL A 35 3.23 -3.63 -1.24
C VAL A 35 4.44 -3.05 -0.52
N GLN A 36 4.88 -1.88 -0.95
CA GLN A 36 5.87 -1.08 -0.26
C GLN A 36 5.19 0.09 0.47
N TYR A 37 5.45 0.19 1.76
CA TYR A 37 5.09 1.32 2.61
C TYR A 37 6.31 2.21 2.79
N GLU A 38 6.15 3.48 2.51
CA GLU A 38 7.14 4.52 2.78
C GLU A 38 6.60 5.39 3.91
N TYR A 39 7.42 5.58 4.94
CA TYR A 39 7.06 6.30 6.16
C TYR A 39 7.56 7.75 6.12
N GLU A 40 6.99 8.63 6.95
CA GLU A 40 7.40 10.04 7.02
C GLU A 40 8.86 10.25 7.45
N ASP A 41 9.44 9.29 8.19
CA ASP A 41 10.86 9.30 8.55
C ASP A 41 11.81 8.87 7.42
N GLY A 42 11.26 8.55 6.24
CA GLY A 42 11.99 8.10 5.05
C GLY A 42 12.32 6.61 5.03
N SER A 43 11.98 5.85 6.08
CA SER A 43 12.14 4.40 6.08
C SER A 43 11.12 3.73 5.14
N LYS A 44 11.48 2.56 4.63
CA LYS A 44 10.65 1.79 3.70
C LYS A 44 10.55 0.34 4.15
N GLU A 45 9.36 -0.22 3.98
CA GLU A 45 9.06 -1.62 4.28
C GLU A 45 8.32 -2.24 3.11
N THR A 46 8.77 -3.41 2.66
CA THR A 46 8.10 -4.14 1.57
C THR A 46 7.52 -5.43 2.13
N ILE A 47 6.21 -5.59 1.99
CA ILE A 47 5.45 -6.75 2.43
C ILE A 47 4.92 -7.48 1.21
N LYS A 48 5.21 -8.78 1.13
CA LYS A 48 4.66 -9.68 0.10
C LYS A 48 3.54 -10.50 0.71
N TYR A 49 2.31 -10.12 0.41
CA TYR A 49 1.14 -10.90 0.78
C TYR A 49 0.98 -12.07 -0.20
N PRO A 50 0.77 -13.29 0.30
CA PRO A 50 0.70 -14.45 -0.58
C PRO A 50 -0.69 -14.51 -1.23
N VAL A 51 -0.83 -15.26 -2.32
CA VAL A 51 -2.03 -15.30 -3.17
C VAL A 51 -3.33 -15.65 -2.44
N GLN A 52 -3.25 -16.31 -1.28
CA GLN A 52 -4.39 -16.75 -0.50
C GLN A 52 -5.22 -15.60 0.07
N VAL A 53 -4.70 -14.37 0.05
CA VAL A 53 -5.49 -13.17 0.44
C VAL A 53 -6.73 -13.00 -0.42
N TRP A 54 -6.72 -13.50 -1.66
CA TRP A 54 -7.83 -13.43 -2.61
C TRP A 54 -8.89 -14.54 -2.42
N ARG A 55 -8.71 -15.45 -1.44
CA ARG A 55 -9.56 -16.65 -1.33
C ARG A 55 -11.02 -16.35 -0.94
N LYS A 56 -11.25 -15.28 -0.17
CA LYS A 56 -12.61 -14.87 0.26
C LYS A 56 -13.27 -13.91 -0.73
N ASN A 57 -12.46 -13.09 -1.39
CA ASN A 57 -12.87 -12.12 -2.38
C ASN A 57 -11.71 -11.97 -3.38
N ASP A 58 -11.98 -12.27 -4.64
CA ASP A 58 -10.97 -12.26 -5.71
C ASP A 58 -10.74 -10.88 -6.32
N SER A 59 -11.59 -9.91 -5.97
CA SER A 59 -11.65 -8.58 -6.57
C SER A 59 -11.06 -7.52 -5.64
N GLU A 60 -11.28 -7.62 -4.33
CA GLU A 60 -10.72 -6.70 -3.33
C GLU A 60 -10.20 -7.44 -2.10
N VAL A 61 -9.13 -6.91 -1.49
CA VAL A 61 -8.68 -7.31 -0.16
C VAL A 61 -8.48 -6.10 0.73
N ARG A 62 -9.04 -6.17 1.94
CA ARG A 62 -8.84 -5.16 2.98
C ARG A 62 -7.77 -5.60 3.97
N LYS A 63 -6.87 -4.69 4.32
CA LYS A 63 -5.81 -4.90 5.29
C LYS A 63 -5.79 -3.77 6.29
N VAL A 64 -5.79 -4.14 7.57
CA VAL A 64 -5.49 -3.22 8.66
C VAL A 64 -3.99 -3.24 8.90
N ILE A 65 -3.38 -2.07 8.85
CA ILE A 65 -1.94 -1.88 9.08
C ILE A 65 -1.81 -1.08 10.37
N ALA A 66 -1.20 -1.71 11.37
CA ALA A 66 -0.82 -1.07 12.61
C ALA A 66 0.66 -0.68 12.52
N SER A 67 0.98 0.59 12.74
CA SER A 67 2.35 1.09 12.66
C SER A 67 2.66 2.09 13.76
N ASP A 68 3.91 2.08 14.24
CA ASP A 68 4.46 3.10 15.12
C ASP A 68 4.77 4.41 14.34
N LYS A 69 4.79 4.34 13.00
CA LYS A 69 5.18 5.40 12.09
C LYS A 69 4.04 5.81 11.17
N GLU A 70 4.02 7.08 10.80
CA GLU A 70 3.04 7.60 9.84
C GLU A 70 3.39 7.15 8.41
N ILE A 71 2.40 6.62 7.69
CA ILE A 71 2.58 6.16 6.29
C ILE A 71 2.42 7.37 5.36
N LYS A 72 3.49 7.68 4.64
CA LYS A 72 3.55 8.74 3.65
C LYS A 72 3.03 8.31 2.29
N LYS A 73 3.39 7.08 1.88
CA LYS A 73 3.11 6.57 0.54
C LYS A 73 3.01 5.05 0.54
N ILE A 74 2.10 4.54 -0.27
CA ILE A 74 1.91 3.11 -0.51
C ILE A 74 2.13 2.88 -2.01
N ILE A 75 2.94 1.88 -2.35
CA ILE A 75 3.23 1.51 -3.74
C ILE A 75 2.99 0.02 -3.89
N VAL A 76 2.12 -0.36 -4.82
CA VAL A 76 1.92 -1.75 -5.21
C VAL A 76 2.98 -2.10 -6.26
N ASP A 77 3.62 -3.24 -6.07
CA ASP A 77 4.61 -3.83 -6.97
C ASP A 77 5.70 -2.84 -7.46
N PRO A 78 6.51 -2.26 -6.56
CA PRO A 78 7.50 -1.24 -6.91
C PRO A 78 8.60 -1.74 -7.86
N ASN A 79 8.82 -3.06 -7.91
CA ASN A 79 9.85 -3.71 -8.71
C ASN A 79 9.30 -4.35 -10.00
N LEU A 80 8.00 -4.19 -10.28
CA LEU A 80 7.33 -4.76 -11.46
C LEU A 80 7.50 -6.29 -11.56
N GLU A 81 7.34 -6.98 -10.43
CA GLU A 81 7.36 -8.44 -10.34
C GLU A 81 6.07 -9.09 -10.87
N THR A 82 5.00 -8.31 -11.01
CA THR A 82 3.70 -8.74 -11.51
C THR A 82 3.47 -8.29 -12.95
N ALA A 83 2.68 -9.08 -13.70
CA ALA A 83 2.36 -8.79 -15.10
C ALA A 83 1.20 -7.79 -15.22
N ASP A 84 1.30 -6.65 -14.53
CA ASP A 84 0.31 -5.58 -14.57
C ASP A 84 0.46 -4.71 -15.83
N ILE A 85 -0.67 -4.43 -16.49
CA ILE A 85 -0.71 -3.63 -17.72
C ILE A 85 -0.83 -2.12 -17.44
N ASP A 86 -1.34 -1.74 -16.27
CA ASP A 86 -1.56 -0.35 -15.89
C ASP A 86 -1.01 -0.08 -14.49
N THR A 87 0.21 0.47 -14.43
CA THR A 87 0.85 0.84 -13.17
C THR A 87 0.47 2.24 -12.67
N SER A 88 -0.39 2.96 -13.39
CA SER A 88 -0.71 4.37 -13.08
C SER A 88 -1.51 4.52 -11.77
N ASN A 89 -2.23 3.47 -11.37
CA ASN A 89 -3.03 3.39 -10.16
C ASN A 89 -2.32 2.68 -8.98
N ASN A 90 -1.08 2.18 -9.16
CA ASN A 90 -0.34 1.43 -8.15
C ASN A 90 0.29 2.29 -7.06
N SER A 91 -0.19 3.51 -6.84
CA SER A 91 0.29 4.34 -5.74
C SER A 91 -0.80 5.13 -5.04
N TRP A 92 -0.66 5.19 -3.73
CA TRP A 92 -1.40 6.09 -2.86
C TRP A 92 -0.43 7.05 -2.16
N PRO A 93 -0.73 8.35 -2.07
CA PRO A 93 -1.82 9.04 -2.77
C PRO A 93 -1.66 8.93 -4.29
N LYS A 94 -2.78 8.92 -5.03
CA LYS A 94 -2.73 8.87 -6.50
C LYS A 94 -1.87 10.00 -7.02
N ARG A 95 -0.84 9.67 -7.80
CA ARG A 95 -0.02 10.69 -8.46
C ARG A 95 -0.95 11.49 -9.37
N LYS A 96 -1.09 12.80 -9.11
CA LYS A 96 -1.69 13.73 -10.06
C LYS A 96 -0.74 13.82 -11.26
N GLY A 97 -0.88 12.88 -12.20
CA GLY A 97 -0.19 12.97 -13.47
C GLY A 97 -0.63 14.28 -14.11
N LEU A 98 0.29 15.24 -14.30
CA LEU A 98 0.05 16.34 -15.22
C LEU A 98 -0.38 15.72 -16.54
N SER A 99 -1.63 15.97 -16.95
CA SER A 99 -2.13 15.53 -18.24
C SER A 99 -1.10 15.90 -19.31
N LYS A 100 -0.90 15.04 -20.32
CA LYS A 100 -0.04 15.35 -21.47
C LYS A 100 -0.37 16.73 -22.05
N PHE A 101 -1.63 17.14 -21.95
CA PHE A 101 -2.13 18.47 -22.31
C PHE A 101 -1.54 19.61 -21.47
N ASN A 102 -1.44 19.44 -20.15
CA ASN A 102 -0.86 20.45 -19.26
C ASN A 102 0.65 20.58 -19.49
N LYS A 103 1.36 19.45 -19.68
CA LYS A 103 2.78 19.47 -20.07
C LYS A 103 3.02 20.23 -21.38
N LYS A 104 2.12 20.07 -22.35
CA LYS A 104 2.21 20.75 -23.66
C LYS A 104 1.88 22.25 -23.57
N LYS A 105 0.96 22.65 -22.68
CA LYS A 105 0.67 24.06 -22.40
C LYS A 105 1.82 24.78 -21.72
N ASP A 106 2.53 24.13 -20.80
CA ASP A 106 3.69 24.74 -20.15
C ASP A 106 4.84 24.92 -21.14
N GLN A 107 5.06 23.97 -22.07
CA GLN A 107 6.05 24.11 -23.15
C GLN A 107 5.72 25.17 -24.21
N LEU A 108 4.48 25.65 -24.28
CA LEU A 108 4.03 26.68 -25.23
C LEU A 108 3.99 28.08 -24.60
N LYS A 109 4.32 28.19 -23.31
CA LYS A 109 4.37 29.45 -22.56
C LYS A 109 5.79 30.03 -22.43
N ASP A 110 6.78 29.29 -22.92
CA ASP A 110 8.15 29.74 -23.17
C ASP A 110 8.31 30.11 -24.66
#